data_AF-Q7MKC9-F1
#
_entry.id   AF-Q7MKC9-F1
#
_cell.length_a   1.000
_cell.length_b   1.000
_cell.length_c   1.000
_cell.angle_alpha   90.00
_cell.angle_beta   90.00
_cell.angle_gamma   90.00
#
_symmetry.space_group_name_H-M   'P 1'
#
loop_
_entity.id
_entity.type
_entity.pdbx_description
1 polymer ?
#
loop_
_entity_poly.entity_id
_entity_poly.type
_entity_poly.pdbx_seq_one_letter_code
_entity_poly.pdbx_strand_id
1 'polypeptide(L)'
;MRHSPLNAALGFRNEMAAKSKKINLAKEQLEDGIDLYFRGRYVSALTLLGAADEIFCGMLLETQGYSAVDNDWRFNVMLRTYYDTPHLSKGEVKKITNRAKNTVKHHDKGDPLELHFDRQGNAYMMLFRAVSHAEMLSVKFIGRRRFYAWATREYGVKKLPITLSAQKA
;
A
#
# COMPACT_ATOMS: atom_id res chain seq x y z
N MET A 1 -24.83 -14.07 -19.46
CA MET A 1 -24.68 -13.91 -18.00
C MET A 1 -25.07 -15.23 -17.35
N ARG A 2 -24.16 -15.90 -16.63
CA ARG A 2 -24.54 -17.09 -15.83
C ARG A 2 -24.73 -16.63 -14.39
N HIS A 3 -25.92 -16.89 -13.85
CA HIS A 3 -26.21 -16.66 -12.44
C HIS A 3 -25.27 -17.50 -11.59
N SER A 4 -24.60 -16.88 -10.61
CA SER A 4 -23.91 -17.64 -9.57
C SER A 4 -24.98 -18.30 -8.71
N PRO A 5 -25.02 -19.66 -8.60
CA PRO A 5 -26.05 -20.36 -7.82
C PRO A 5 -26.06 -19.97 -6.33
N LEU A 6 -24.97 -19.39 -5.82
CA LEU A 6 -24.86 -18.88 -4.44
C LEU A 6 -25.73 -17.65 -4.16
N ASN A 7 -25.91 -16.74 -5.13
CA ASN A 7 -26.65 -15.48 -4.89
C ASN A 7 -28.15 -15.72 -4.75
N ALA A 8 -28.68 -16.74 -5.43
CA ALA A 8 -30.08 -17.13 -5.35
C ALA A 8 -30.43 -17.78 -4.00
N ALA A 9 -29.48 -18.53 -3.40
CA ALA A 9 -29.67 -19.19 -2.11
C ALA A 9 -29.68 -18.21 -0.92
N LEU A 10 -29.09 -17.02 -1.06
CA LEU A 10 -28.93 -16.02 0.01
C LEU A 10 -29.88 -14.82 -0.12
N GLY A 11 -30.80 -14.81 -1.09
CA GLY A 11 -31.80 -13.74 -1.24
C GLY A 11 -31.24 -12.37 -1.64
N PHE A 12 -29.96 -12.27 -2.04
CA PHE A 12 -29.38 -11.01 -2.50
C PHE A 12 -29.84 -10.69 -3.92
N ARG A 13 -30.60 -9.59 -4.08
CA ARG A 13 -30.87 -9.00 -5.39
C ARG A 13 -29.55 -8.61 -6.04
N ASN A 14 -29.26 -9.19 -7.19
CA ASN A 14 -28.02 -9.00 -7.95
C ASN A 14 -27.95 -7.62 -8.66
N GLU A 15 -28.77 -6.66 -8.24
CA GLU A 15 -29.05 -5.38 -8.92
C GLU A 15 -27.95 -4.32 -8.71
N MET A 16 -27.03 -4.53 -7.76
CA MET A 16 -25.92 -3.60 -7.49
C MET A 16 -24.53 -4.09 -7.93
N ALA A 17 -24.44 -5.23 -8.64
CA ALA A 17 -23.15 -5.75 -9.11
C ALA A 17 -22.65 -4.98 -10.34
N ALA A 18 -22.08 -3.79 -10.12
CA ALA A 18 -21.38 -3.04 -11.16
C ALA A 18 -19.98 -3.62 -11.41
N LYS A 19 -19.57 -3.71 -12.69
CA LYS A 19 -18.18 -4.05 -13.04
C LYS A 19 -17.26 -2.89 -12.66
N SER A 20 -16.55 -3.02 -11.54
CA SER A 20 -15.54 -2.04 -11.11
C SER A 20 -14.14 -2.46 -11.54
N LYS A 21 -13.37 -1.53 -12.13
CA LYS A 21 -11.95 -1.76 -12.43
C LYS A 21 -11.15 -1.72 -11.12
N LYS A 22 -10.23 -2.68 -10.93
CA LYS A 22 -9.35 -2.76 -9.74
C LYS A 22 -8.61 -1.44 -9.46
N ILE A 23 -8.15 -0.76 -10.50
CA ILE A 23 -7.49 0.56 -10.38
C ILE A 23 -8.38 1.64 -9.78
N ASN A 24 -9.69 1.61 -10.05
CA ASN A 24 -10.63 2.58 -9.49
C ASN A 24 -10.88 2.28 -8.00
N LEU A 25 -10.99 1.00 -7.63
CA LEU A 25 -11.09 0.59 -6.23
C LEU A 25 -9.84 1.03 -5.45
N ALA A 26 -8.65 0.75 -5.98
CA ALA A 26 -7.40 1.18 -5.34
C ALA A 26 -7.27 2.70 -5.21
N LYS A 27 -7.73 3.43 -6.24
CA LYS A 27 -7.79 4.89 -6.21
C LYS A 27 -8.70 5.41 -5.09
N GLU A 28 -9.91 4.88 -4.97
CA GLU A 28 -10.86 5.25 -3.91
C GLU A 28 -10.23 5.03 -2.52
N GLN A 29 -9.64 3.84 -2.30
CA GLN A 29 -8.95 3.50 -1.06
C GLN A 29 -7.76 4.44 -0.76
N LEU A 30 -7.01 4.86 -1.79
CA LEU A 30 -5.94 5.84 -1.65
C LEU A 30 -6.48 7.21 -1.24
N GLU A 31 -7.53 7.71 -1.90
CA GLU A 31 -8.14 9.01 -1.64
C GLU A 31 -8.67 9.11 -0.21
N ASP A 32 -9.43 8.10 0.23
CA ASP A 32 -9.97 8.02 1.59
C ASP A 32 -8.85 7.84 2.62
N GLY A 33 -7.84 7.01 2.30
CA GLY A 33 -6.68 6.80 3.15
C GLY A 33 -5.88 8.09 3.40
N ILE A 34 -5.70 8.91 2.36
CA ILE A 34 -5.05 10.23 2.47
C ILE A 34 -5.86 11.14 3.40
N ASP A 35 -7.16 11.23 3.19
CA ASP A 35 -7.99 12.11 4.01
C ASP A 35 -8.01 11.69 5.48
N LEU A 36 -8.17 10.39 5.75
CA LEU A 36 -8.11 9.84 7.10
C LEU A 36 -6.76 10.08 7.79
N TYR A 37 -5.65 9.95 7.06
CA TYR A 37 -4.32 10.23 7.61
C TYR A 37 -4.26 11.66 8.13
N PHE A 38 -4.70 12.63 7.33
CA PHE A 38 -4.68 14.03 7.72
C PHE A 38 -5.75 14.43 8.75
N ARG A 39 -6.74 13.57 9.00
CA ARG A 39 -7.68 13.70 10.12
C ARG A 39 -7.18 13.00 11.41
N GLY A 40 -5.95 12.47 11.42
CA GLY A 40 -5.38 11.76 12.57
C GLY A 40 -5.92 10.34 12.77
N ARG A 41 -6.68 9.80 11.80
CA ARG A 41 -7.26 8.45 11.86
C ARG A 41 -6.27 7.42 11.29
N TYR A 42 -5.08 7.36 11.91
CA TYR A 42 -3.93 6.65 11.35
C TYR A 42 -4.12 5.15 11.13
N VAL A 43 -4.81 4.45 12.04
CA VAL A 43 -5.05 3.00 11.90
C VAL A 43 -5.95 2.72 10.69
N SER A 44 -7.05 3.46 10.56
CA SER A 44 -7.94 3.34 9.40
C SER A 44 -7.25 3.74 8.10
N ALA A 45 -6.47 4.82 8.13
CA ALA A 45 -5.65 5.24 6.99
C ALA A 45 -4.67 4.13 6.56
N LEU A 46 -3.93 3.54 7.51
CA LEU A 46 -2.99 2.45 7.25
C LEU A 46 -3.65 1.26 6.56
N THR A 47 -4.89 0.90 6.94
CA THR A 47 -5.64 -0.18 6.30
C THR A 47 -5.99 0.15 4.84
N LEU A 48 -6.61 1.30 4.57
CA LEU A 48 -7.03 1.66 3.20
C LEU A 48 -5.81 1.89 2.29
N LEU A 49 -4.79 2.59 2.78
CA LEU A 49 -3.54 2.79 2.05
C LEU A 49 -2.84 1.47 1.75
N GLY A 50 -2.85 0.52 2.71
CA GLY A 50 -2.31 -0.82 2.51
C GLY A 50 -3.06 -1.63 1.46
N ALA A 51 -4.39 -1.48 1.37
CA ALA A 51 -5.20 -2.11 0.33
C ALA A 51 -4.93 -1.50 -1.05
N ALA A 52 -4.82 -0.17 -1.14
CA ALA A 52 -4.45 0.53 -2.36
C ALA A 52 -3.06 0.09 -2.86
N ASP A 53 -2.07 0.07 -1.96
CA ASP A 53 -0.69 -0.37 -2.23
C ASP A 53 -0.64 -1.79 -2.80
N GLU A 54 -1.37 -2.74 -2.21
CA GLU A 54 -1.42 -4.13 -2.68
C GLU A 54 -1.93 -4.24 -4.12
N ILE A 55 -3.01 -3.51 -4.44
CA ILE A 55 -3.58 -3.51 -5.79
C ILE A 55 -2.62 -2.84 -6.78
N PHE A 56 -2.07 -1.67 -6.45
CA PHE A 56 -1.13 -0.97 -7.34
C PHE A 56 0.15 -1.79 -7.57
N CYS A 57 0.70 -2.44 -6.54
CA CYS A 57 1.84 -3.33 -6.67
C CYS A 57 1.55 -4.49 -7.64
N GLY A 58 0.38 -5.12 -7.51
CA GLY A 58 -0.03 -6.20 -8.42
C GLY A 58 -0.11 -5.73 -9.86
N MET A 59 -0.70 -4.55 -10.09
CA MET A 59 -0.79 -3.96 -11.42
C MET A 59 0.57 -3.55 -11.99
N LEU A 60 1.47 -3.00 -11.16
CA LEU A 60 2.83 -2.65 -11.57
C LEU A 60 3.66 -3.87 -11.95
N LEU A 61 3.51 -4.97 -11.22
CA LEU A 61 4.15 -6.23 -11.57
C LEU A 61 3.64 -6.76 -12.91
N GLU A 62 2.32 -6.76 -13.11
CA GLU A 62 1.67 -7.25 -14.32
C GLU A 62 2.00 -6.40 -15.56
N THR A 63 2.00 -5.07 -15.41
CA THR A 63 2.08 -4.14 -16.56
C THR A 63 3.48 -3.60 -16.82
N GLN A 64 4.36 -3.60 -15.82
CA GLN A 64 5.69 -2.97 -15.89
C GLN A 64 6.81 -3.90 -15.37
N GLY A 65 6.49 -5.13 -14.94
CA GLY A 65 7.46 -6.04 -14.31
C GLY A 65 7.96 -5.57 -12.95
N TYR A 66 7.48 -4.45 -12.43
CA TYR A 66 7.99 -3.88 -11.19
C TYR A 66 7.51 -4.67 -9.97
N SER A 67 8.47 -5.17 -9.20
CA SER A 67 8.22 -5.87 -7.93
C SER A 67 8.64 -4.98 -6.77
N ALA A 68 7.65 -4.47 -6.01
CA ALA A 68 7.90 -3.67 -4.82
C ALA A 68 8.76 -4.41 -3.79
N VAL A 69 8.56 -5.73 -3.65
CA VAL A 69 9.35 -6.56 -2.73
C VAL A 69 10.81 -6.67 -3.19
N ASP A 70 11.07 -6.77 -4.49
CA ASP A 70 12.45 -6.76 -5.01
C ASP A 70 13.12 -5.40 -4.79
N ASN A 71 12.39 -4.31 -5.03
CA ASN A 71 12.90 -2.97 -4.79
C ASN A 71 13.22 -2.74 -3.31
N ASP A 72 12.29 -3.08 -2.41
CA ASP A 72 12.49 -2.98 -0.96
C ASP A 72 13.68 -3.83 -0.49
N TRP A 73 13.83 -5.05 -1.02
CA TRP A 73 14.94 -5.93 -0.69
C TRP A 73 16.28 -5.38 -1.16
N ARG A 74 16.38 -4.90 -2.42
CA ARG A 74 17.60 -4.27 -2.95
C ARG A 74 18.01 -3.04 -2.14
N PHE A 75 17.05 -2.20 -1.77
CA PHE A 75 17.30 -1.06 -0.92
C PHE A 75 17.79 -1.47 0.47
N ASN A 76 17.19 -2.52 1.06
CA ASN A 76 17.62 -3.04 2.35
C ASN A 76 19.05 -3.61 2.30
N VAL A 77 19.39 -4.36 1.24
CA VAL A 77 20.76 -4.85 1.01
C VAL A 77 21.75 -3.69 0.93
N MET A 78 21.43 -2.65 0.14
CA MET A 78 22.29 -1.47 0.01
C MET A 78 22.53 -0.79 1.36
N LEU A 79 21.48 -0.50 2.13
CA LEU A 79 21.61 0.13 3.44
C LEU A 79 22.42 -0.75 4.41
N ARG A 80 22.17 -2.05 4.43
CA ARG A 80 22.84 -2.96 5.36
C ARG A 80 24.32 -3.11 5.05
N THR A 81 24.69 -3.12 3.77
CA THR A 81 26.10 -3.05 3.35
C THR A 81 26.74 -1.72 3.77
N TYR A 82 26.04 -0.59 3.61
CA TYR A 82 26.56 0.72 4.03
C TYR A 82 26.81 0.81 5.54
N TYR A 83 25.92 0.25 6.36
CA TYR A 83 26.02 0.26 7.82
C TYR A 83 26.74 -0.96 8.41
N ASP A 84 27.33 -1.82 7.57
CA ASP A 84 27.99 -3.09 7.98
C ASP A 84 27.13 -3.96 8.91
N THR A 85 25.90 -4.25 8.49
CA THR A 85 24.94 -5.08 9.24
C THR A 85 24.53 -6.32 8.44
N PRO A 86 24.18 -7.45 9.12
CA PRO A 86 23.83 -8.69 8.43
C PRO A 86 22.65 -8.51 7.47
N HIS A 87 22.75 -9.09 6.27
CA HIS A 87 21.70 -9.02 5.26
C HIS A 87 20.45 -9.80 5.68
N LEU A 88 19.29 -9.34 5.22
CA LEU A 88 18.03 -10.05 5.37
C LEU A 88 17.67 -10.74 4.06
N SER A 89 17.00 -11.89 4.19
CA SER A 89 16.34 -12.52 3.06
C SER A 89 15.20 -11.64 2.53
N LYS A 90 14.86 -11.81 1.26
CA LYS A 90 13.71 -11.16 0.63
C LYS A 90 12.40 -11.46 1.38
N GLY A 91 12.25 -12.67 1.93
CA GLY A 91 11.10 -13.07 2.73
C GLY A 91 10.99 -12.29 4.04
N GLU A 92 12.11 -12.08 4.73
CA GLU A 92 12.15 -11.25 5.95
C GLU A 92 11.84 -9.79 5.67
N VAL A 93 12.42 -9.21 4.60
CA VAL A 93 12.09 -7.85 4.19
C VAL A 93 10.59 -7.73 3.87
N LYS A 94 10.03 -8.66 3.11
CA LYS A 94 8.58 -8.70 2.83
C LYS A 94 7.76 -8.75 4.13
N LYS A 95 8.16 -9.58 5.10
CA LYS A 95 7.46 -9.71 6.38
C LYS A 95 7.52 -8.42 7.19
N ILE A 96 8.69 -7.78 7.26
CA ILE A 96 8.91 -6.52 7.99
C ILE A 96 8.09 -5.40 7.35
N THR A 97 8.19 -5.21 6.04
CA THR A 97 7.50 -4.13 5.31
C THR A 97 5.97 -4.24 5.42
N ASN A 98 5.44 -5.48 5.37
CA ASN A 98 3.99 -5.68 5.44
C ASN A 98 3.45 -5.81 6.89
N ARG A 99 4.32 -5.87 7.90
CA ARG A 99 3.93 -6.14 9.28
C ARG A 99 2.83 -5.18 9.75
N ALA A 100 3.06 -3.88 9.61
CA ALA A 100 2.17 -2.87 10.18
C ALA A 100 0.73 -2.96 9.65
N LYS A 101 0.54 -3.04 8.32
CA LYS A 101 -0.81 -3.16 7.74
C LYS A 101 -1.48 -4.49 8.08
N ASN A 102 -0.70 -5.56 8.26
CA ASN A 102 -1.24 -6.88 8.57
C ASN A 102 -1.66 -6.96 10.05
N THR A 103 -0.83 -6.46 10.96
CA THR A 103 -1.11 -6.44 12.41
C THR A 103 -2.36 -5.64 12.76
N VAL A 104 -2.75 -4.64 11.97
CA VAL A 104 -3.99 -3.87 12.24
C VAL A 104 -5.25 -4.46 11.61
N LYS A 105 -5.13 -5.44 10.69
CA LYS A 105 -6.28 -6.02 9.95
C LYS A 105 -6.50 -7.51 10.22
N HIS A 106 -5.53 -8.20 10.80
CA HIS A 106 -5.60 -9.60 11.16
C HIS A 106 -5.41 -9.78 12.66
N HIS A 107 -6.13 -10.75 13.21
CA HIS A 107 -5.94 -11.24 14.58
C HIS A 107 -6.02 -12.77 14.49
N ASP A 108 -4.85 -13.40 14.47
CA ASP A 108 -4.72 -14.85 14.40
C ASP A 108 -4.70 -15.45 15.81
N LYS A 109 -4.97 -16.77 15.90
CA LYS A 109 -4.94 -17.47 17.19
C LYS A 109 -3.54 -17.36 17.81
N GLY A 110 -3.47 -16.76 19.00
CA GLY A 110 -2.22 -16.56 19.74
C GLY A 110 -1.60 -15.17 19.56
N ASP A 111 -2.20 -14.31 18.74
CA ASP A 111 -1.80 -12.90 18.67
C ASP A 111 -2.13 -12.17 19.98
N PRO A 112 -1.32 -11.16 20.37
CA PRO A 112 -1.60 -10.36 21.55
C PRO A 112 -2.89 -9.55 21.36
N LEU A 113 -3.64 -9.40 22.45
CA LEU A 113 -4.83 -8.54 22.48
C LEU A 113 -4.48 -7.05 22.51
N GLU A 114 -3.26 -6.72 22.93
CA GLU A 114 -2.74 -5.36 22.99
C GLU A 114 -1.60 -5.17 21.99
N LEU A 115 -1.66 -4.06 21.25
CA LEU A 115 -0.67 -3.70 20.25
C LEU A 115 -0.01 -2.37 20.60
N HIS A 116 1.29 -2.41 20.85
CA HIS A 116 2.12 -1.22 20.99
C HIS A 116 2.89 -0.96 19.70
N PHE A 117 2.52 0.08 18.96
CA PHE A 117 3.18 0.47 17.71
C PHE A 117 2.96 1.94 17.38
N ASP A 118 3.89 2.53 16.62
CA ASP A 118 3.77 3.89 16.11
C ASP A 118 2.72 3.97 15.00
N ARG A 119 1.49 4.34 15.38
CA ARG A 119 0.36 4.42 14.45
C ARG A 119 0.61 5.43 13.34
N GLN A 120 1.14 6.61 13.68
CA GLN A 120 1.35 7.70 12.74
C GLN A 120 2.48 7.37 11.78
N GLY A 121 3.64 6.94 12.28
CA GLY A 121 4.80 6.60 11.45
C GLY A 121 4.51 5.43 10.50
N ASN A 122 3.76 4.42 10.94
CA ASN A 122 3.38 3.33 10.05
C ASN A 122 2.39 3.76 8.96
N ALA A 123 1.39 4.58 9.31
CA ALA A 123 0.47 5.14 8.31
C ALA A 123 1.19 6.07 7.33
N TYR A 124 2.16 6.84 7.82
CA TYR A 124 3.05 7.68 7.03
C TYR A 124 3.83 6.89 5.98
N MET A 125 4.51 5.82 6.40
CA MET A 125 5.27 4.98 5.48
C MET A 125 4.37 4.35 4.41
N MET A 126 3.18 3.90 4.80
CA MET A 126 2.22 3.33 3.85
C MET A 126 1.66 4.38 2.89
N LEU A 127 1.44 5.61 3.35
CA LEU A 127 1.00 6.74 2.51
C LEU A 127 2.01 7.03 1.41
N PHE A 128 3.31 7.10 1.74
CA PHE A 128 4.37 7.30 0.75
C PHE A 128 4.41 6.18 -0.29
N ARG A 129 4.27 4.92 0.14
CA ARG A 129 4.28 3.76 -0.77
C ARG A 129 3.10 3.78 -1.73
N ALA A 130 1.88 3.92 -1.19
CA ALA A 130 0.66 3.92 -1.99
C ALA A 130 0.65 5.08 -3.01
N VAL A 131 1.08 6.28 -2.60
CA VAL A 131 1.21 7.42 -3.53
C VAL A 131 2.28 7.16 -4.58
N SER A 132 3.45 6.62 -4.20
CA SER A 132 4.53 6.29 -5.15
C SER A 132 4.04 5.33 -6.23
N HIS A 133 3.36 4.25 -5.85
CA HIS A 133 2.86 3.26 -6.79
C HIS A 133 1.72 3.81 -7.66
N ALA A 134 0.85 4.67 -7.12
CA ALA A 134 -0.16 5.37 -7.91
C ALA A 134 0.46 6.28 -8.97
N GLU A 135 1.51 7.03 -8.62
CA GLU A 135 2.24 7.90 -9.56
C GLU A 135 2.96 7.08 -10.65
N MET A 136 3.55 5.93 -10.32
CA MET A 136 4.15 5.01 -11.29
C MET A 136 3.15 4.47 -12.32
N LEU A 137 1.90 4.28 -11.90
CA LEU A 137 0.77 3.91 -12.77
C LEU A 137 0.10 5.13 -13.43
N SER A 138 0.61 6.35 -13.22
CA SER A 138 0.02 7.60 -13.70
C SER A 138 -1.44 7.81 -13.27
N VAL A 139 -1.81 7.29 -12.09
CA VAL A 139 -3.16 7.44 -11.52
C VAL A 139 -3.35 8.87 -11.03
N LYS A 140 -4.42 9.52 -11.49
CA LYS A 140 -4.85 10.83 -10.96
C LYS A 140 -5.80 10.63 -9.78
N PHE A 141 -5.45 11.18 -8.62
CA PHE A 141 -6.20 11.04 -7.37
C PHE A 141 -6.34 12.37 -6.60
N ILE A 142 -7.44 12.48 -5.84
CA ILE A 142 -7.75 13.56 -4.90
C ILE A 142 -6.79 13.49 -3.71
N GLY A 143 -6.40 14.65 -3.18
CA GLY A 143 -5.48 14.73 -2.05
C GLY A 143 -4.00 14.75 -2.46
N ARG A 144 -3.66 14.53 -3.73
CA ARG A 144 -2.28 14.64 -4.25
C ARG A 144 -1.58 15.94 -3.86
N ARG A 145 -2.24 17.10 -4.09
CA ARG A 145 -1.67 18.42 -3.73
C ARG A 145 -1.46 18.55 -2.22
N ARG A 146 -2.41 18.07 -1.41
CA ARG A 146 -2.33 18.10 0.05
C ARG A 146 -1.17 17.24 0.54
N PHE A 147 -1.02 16.03 -0.02
CA PHE A 147 0.11 15.15 0.24
C PHE A 147 1.45 15.84 -0.05
N TYR A 148 1.65 16.37 -1.26
CA TYR A 148 2.93 17.00 -1.62
C TYR A 148 3.22 18.28 -0.82
N ALA A 149 2.21 19.11 -0.55
CA ALA A 149 2.39 20.30 0.28
C ALA A 149 2.85 19.93 1.70
N TRP A 150 2.24 18.91 2.28
CA TRP A 150 2.64 18.37 3.57
C TRP A 150 4.03 17.73 3.52
N ALA A 151 4.29 16.84 2.55
CA ALA A 151 5.57 16.14 2.42
C ALA A 151 6.75 17.11 2.15
N THR A 152 6.50 18.19 1.40
CA THR A 152 7.48 19.27 1.22
C THR A 152 7.75 20.00 2.53
N ARG A 153 6.71 20.32 3.30
CA ARG A 153 6.85 21.04 4.57
C ARG A 153 7.59 20.22 5.63
N GLU A 154 7.21 18.96 5.81
CA GLU A 154 7.77 18.12 6.88
C GLU A 154 9.14 17.52 6.51
N TYR A 155 9.37 17.21 5.22
CA TYR A 155 10.52 16.40 4.80
C TYR A 155 11.28 16.96 3.58
N GLY A 156 10.92 18.14 3.08
CA GLY A 156 11.55 18.72 1.88
C GLY A 156 11.23 17.97 0.57
N VAL A 157 10.28 17.03 0.59
CA VAL A 157 9.95 16.19 -0.57
C VAL A 157 9.08 16.96 -1.56
N LYS A 158 9.70 17.49 -2.62
CA LYS A 158 9.00 18.20 -3.72
C LYS A 158 8.41 17.26 -4.77
N LYS A 159 9.01 16.08 -4.95
CA LYS A 159 8.58 15.02 -5.85
C LYS A 159 9.10 13.68 -5.32
N LEU A 160 8.30 12.63 -5.42
CA LEU A 160 8.76 11.30 -5.05
C LEU A 160 9.77 10.78 -6.09
N PRO A 161 10.86 10.13 -5.64
CA PRO A 161 11.76 9.43 -6.56
C PRO A 161 10.99 8.24 -7.13
N ILE A 162 10.55 8.35 -8.39
CA ILE A 162 9.91 7.25 -9.10
C ILE A 162 11.03 6.40 -9.71
N THR A 163 11.47 5.38 -9.00
CA THR A 163 12.47 4.43 -9.51
C THR A 163 11.77 3.27 -10.21
N LEU A 164 11.63 3.36 -11.53
CA LEU A 164 11.48 2.16 -12.36
C LEU A 164 12.87 1.56 -12.50
N SER A 165 13.28 0.68 -11.58
CA SER A 165 14.50 -0.09 -11.83
C SER A 165 14.25 -0.92 -13.08
N ALA A 166 14.93 -0.60 -14.18
CA ALA A 166 14.95 -1.44 -15.36
C ALA A 166 15.40 -2.84 -14.93
N GLN A 167 14.46 -3.78 -14.85
CA GLN A 167 14.77 -5.19 -14.69
C GLN A 167 15.23 -5.67 -16.06
N LYS A 168 16.51 -5.48 -16.39
CA LYS A 168 17.13 -6.36 -17.37
C LYS A 168 17.41 -7.68 -16.66
N ALA A 169 16.71 -8.72 -17.14
CA ALA A 169 17.09 -10.11 -16.95
C ALA A 169 18.47 -10.37 -17.56
#